data_AF-A0A4Q9HQT0-F1
#
_entry.id   AF-A0A4Q9HQT0-F1
#
_cell.length_a   1.000
_cell.length_b   1.000
_cell.length_c   1.000
_cell.angle_alpha   90.00
_cell.angle_beta   90.00
_cell.angle_gamma   90.00
#
_symmetry.space_group_name_H-M   'P 1'
#
loop_
_entity.id
_entity.type
_entity.pdbx_description
1 polymer ?
#
loop_
_entity_poly.entity_id
_entity_poly.type
_entity_poly.pdbx_seq_one_letter_code
_entity_poly.pdbx_strand_id
1 'polypeptide(L)' 'MRVHVDQEKCCGAGSCVLSAPDVFDQRDEDGIVIVLDAQPPAELHEAVREAAAICPAAAILLEQAPERV' A
#
# COMPACT_ATOMS: atom_id res chain seq x y z
N MET A 1 1.27 10.68 5.48
CA MET A 1 2.11 9.51 5.14
C MET A 1 2.26 9.45 3.64
N ARG A 2 3.36 8.87 3.13
CA ARG A 2 3.56 8.58 1.71
C ARG A 2 3.70 7.07 1.51
N VAL A 3 3.01 6.53 0.51
CA VAL A 3 2.96 5.11 0.20
C VAL A 3 3.80 4.82 -1.04
N HIS A 4 4.63 3.78 -0.95
CA HIS A 4 5.45 3.27 -2.03
C HIS A 4 5.30 1.75 -2.13
N VAL A 5 5.44 1.20 -3.33
CA VAL A 5 5.43 -0.25 -3.57
C VAL A 5 6.65 -0.69 -4.36
N ASP A 6 7.30 -1.73 -3.85
CA ASP A 6 8.34 -2.48 -4.54
C ASP A 6 7.68 -3.58 -5.37
N GLN A 7 7.45 -3.28 -6.65
CA GLN A 7 6.75 -4.20 -7.57
C GLN A 7 7.57 -5.45 -7.86
N GLU A 8 8.90 -5.42 -7.73
CA GLU A 8 9.75 -6.60 -7.94
C GLU A 8 9.59 -7.62 -6.81
N LYS A 9 9.27 -7.16 -5.58
CA LYS A 9 8.97 -8.05 -4.46
C LYS A 9 7.54 -8.57 -4.47
N CYS A 10 6.61 -7.85 -5.09
CA CYS A 10 5.19 -8.18 -5.02
C CYS A 10 4.92 -9.60 -5.56
N CYS A 11 4.28 -10.44 -4.74
CA CYS A 11 3.91 -11.80 -5.10
C CYS A 11 2.43 -11.95 -5.47
N GLY A 12 1.70 -10.84 -5.68
CA GLY A 12 0.31 -10.85 -6.14
C GLY A 12 -0.73 -11.38 -5.15
N ALA A 13 -0.46 -11.36 -3.82
CA ALA A 13 -1.32 -11.98 -2.81
C ALA A 13 -2.69 -11.31 -2.58
N GLY A 14 -2.91 -10.07 -3.04
CA GLY A 14 -4.19 -9.37 -2.91
C GLY A 14 -4.55 -8.83 -1.52
N SER A 15 -3.76 -9.12 -0.47
CA SER A 15 -4.06 -8.67 0.90
C SER A 15 -4.15 -7.14 1.05
N CYS A 16 -3.39 -6.40 0.24
CA CYS A 16 -3.42 -4.94 0.25
C CYS A 16 -4.76 -4.37 -0.24
N VAL A 17 -5.32 -4.94 -1.31
CA VAL A 17 -6.63 -4.55 -1.85
C VAL A 17 -7.74 -4.90 -0.88
N LEU A 18 -7.63 -6.03 -0.18
CA LEU A 18 -8.61 -6.41 0.84
C LEU A 18 -8.60 -5.48 2.06
N SER A 19 -7.42 -5.03 2.49
CA SER A 19 -7.29 -4.14 3.66
C SER A 19 -7.57 -2.67 3.35
N ALA A 20 -7.15 -2.17 2.19
CA ALA A 20 -7.27 -0.76 1.82
C ALA A 20 -7.58 -0.60 0.32
N PRO A 21 -8.80 -0.97 -0.13
CA PRO A 21 -9.19 -0.93 -1.53
C PRO A 21 -9.22 0.48 -2.13
N ASP A 22 -9.37 1.51 -1.29
CA ASP A 22 -9.33 2.91 -1.73
C ASP A 22 -7.89 3.42 -1.99
N VAL A 23 -6.86 2.65 -1.62
CA VAL A 23 -5.44 3.03 -1.73
C VAL A 23 -4.65 2.10 -2.64
N PHE A 24 -5.02 0.82 -2.70
CA PHE A 24 -4.34 -0.19 -3.49
C PHE A 24 -5.29 -0.88 -4.46
N ASP A 25 -4.74 -1.26 -5.60
CA ASP A 25 -5.37 -2.16 -6.56
C ASP A 25 -4.32 -3.16 -7.08
N GLN A 26 -4.74 -4.12 -7.90
CA GLN A 26 -3.84 -5.03 -8.62
C GLN A 26 -4.05 -4.87 -10.13
N ARG A 27 -2.94 -4.83 -10.88
CA ARG A 27 -3.04 -4.86 -12.34
C ARG A 27 -3.66 -6.16 -12.81
N ASP A 28 -4.63 -6.08 -13.72
CA ASP A 28 -5.28 -7.26 -14.30
C ASP A 28 -4.31 -8.19 -15.03
N GLU A 29 -3.21 -7.65 -15.57
CA GLU A 29 -2.26 -8.39 -16.42
C GLU A 29 -1.40 -9.38 -15.63
N ASP A 30 -0.97 -9.01 -14.42
CA ASP A 30 0.01 -9.78 -13.65
C ASP A 30 -0.25 -9.83 -12.14
N GLY A 31 -1.35 -9.23 -11.66
CA GLY A 31 -1.72 -9.21 -10.24
C GLY A 31 -0.77 -8.37 -9.37
N ILE A 32 0.17 -7.62 -9.96
CA ILE A 32 1.09 -6.79 -9.20
C ILE A 32 0.34 -5.58 -8.64
N VAL A 33 0.65 -5.27 -7.38
CA VAL A 33 0.05 -4.13 -6.68
C VAL A 33 0.37 -2.80 -7.37
N ILE A 34 -0.64 -1.94 -7.47
CA ILE A 34 -0.51 -0.53 -7.82
C ILE A 34 -1.07 0.33 -6.71
N VAL A 35 -0.53 1.54 -6.58
CA VAL A 35 -0.98 2.54 -5.61
C VAL A 35 -1.92 3.51 -6.32
N LEU A 36 -3.16 3.57 -5.86
CA LEU A 36 -4.19 4.50 -6.35
C LEU A 36 -3.99 5.90 -5.77
N ASP A 37 -3.64 5.96 -4.48
CA ASP A 37 -3.32 7.21 -3.79
C ASP A 37 -2.03 7.07 -2.99
N ALA A 38 -0.97 7.77 -3.42
CA ALA A 38 0.33 7.75 -2.76
C ALA A 38 0.36 8.59 -1.48
N GLN A 39 -0.64 9.44 -1.24
CA GLN A 39 -0.75 10.31 -0.06
C GLN A 39 -2.18 10.25 0.50
N PRO A 40 -2.62 9.07 0.96
CA PRO A 40 -4.00 8.88 1.38
C PRO A 40 -4.35 9.78 2.57
N PRO A 41 -5.63 10.18 2.73
CA PRO A 41 -6.10 10.95 3.87
C PRO A 41 -5.89 10.19 5.19
N ALA A 42 -5.82 10.93 6.30
CA ALA A 42 -5.51 10.39 7.62
C ALA A 42 -6.45 9.26 8.07
N GLU A 43 -7.71 9.29 7.63
CA GLU A 43 -8.71 8.24 7.90
C GLU A 43 -8.31 6.86 7.33
N LEU A 44 -7.54 6.83 6.24
CA LEU A 44 -7.08 5.59 5.61
C LEU A 44 -5.71 5.13 6.14
N HIS A 45 -5.04 5.91 7.00
CA HIS A 45 -3.67 5.59 7.44
C HIS A 45 -3.59 4.31 8.28
N GLU A 46 -4.65 3.94 8.98
CA GLU A 46 -4.71 2.67 9.73
C GLU A 46 -4.78 1.48 8.77
N ALA A 47 -5.74 1.50 7.84
CA ALA A 47 -5.90 0.47 6.81
C ALA A 47 -4.63 0.28 5.96
N VAL A 48 -3.94 1.37 5.61
CA VAL A 48 -2.67 1.34 4.87
C VAL A 48 -1.53 0.73 5.69
N ARG A 49 -1.47 1.02 6.99
CA ARG A 49 -0.48 0.40 7.90
C ARG A 49 -0.75 -1.10 8.06
N GLU A 50 -2.01 -1.49 8.16
CA GLU A 50 -2.40 -2.90 8.19
C GLU A 50 -2.00 -3.61 6.89
N ALA A 51 -2.34 -3.03 5.73
CA ALA A 51 -1.97 -3.57 4.42
C ALA A 51 -0.46 -3.82 4.30
N ALA A 52 0.36 -2.88 4.78
CA ALA A 52 1.81 -3.04 4.81
C ALA A 52 2.27 -4.15 5.78
N ALA A 53 1.65 -4.25 6.96
CA ALA A 53 2.00 -5.24 7.98
C ALA A 53 1.65 -6.67 7.57
N ILE A 54 0.55 -6.88 6.84
CA ILE A 54 0.11 -8.20 6.40
C ILE A 54 0.69 -8.62 5.03
N CYS A 55 1.41 -7.72 4.35
CA CYS A 55 2.00 -8.01 3.05
C CYS A 55 3.05 -9.13 3.17
N PRO A 56 2.81 -10.33 2.59
CA PRO A 56 3.73 -11.46 2.76
C PRO A 56 5.10 -11.23 2.11
N ALA A 57 5.16 -10.35 1.10
CA ALA A 57 6.38 -9.99 0.40
C ALA A 57 7.12 -8.77 0.99
N ALA A 58 6.54 -8.11 2.01
CA ALA A 58 7.03 -6.83 2.52
C ALA A 58 7.28 -5.79 1.41
N ALA A 59 6.37 -5.75 0.42
CA ALA A 59 6.49 -4.92 -0.77
C ALA A 59 5.99 -3.47 -0.55
N ILE A 60 5.24 -3.19 0.52
CA ILE A 60 4.65 -1.87 0.78
C ILE A 60 5.55 -1.11 1.76
N LEU A 61 6.00 0.08 1.35
CA LEU A 61 6.87 0.96 2.11
C LEU A 61 6.11 2.23 2.47
N LEU A 62 6.21 2.62 3.75
CA LEU A 62 5.48 3.76 4.30
C LEU A 62 6.47 4.79 4.85
N GLU A 63 6.41 6.01 4.33
CA GLU A 63 7.18 7.15 4.83
C GLU A 63 6.29 8.09 5.62
N GLN A 64 6.69 8.44 6.84
CA GLN A 64 6.04 9.50 7.60
C GLN A 64 6.39 10.84 6.94
N ALA A 65 5.37 11.65 6.64
CA ALA A 65 5.65 13.03 6.25
C ALA A 65 6.21 13.74 7.49
N PRO A 66 7.27 14.57 7.36
CA PRO A 66 7.78 15.29 8.51
C PRO A 66 6.65 16.14 9.10
N GLU A 67 6.37 15.96 10.39
CA GLU A 67 5.53 16.89 11.15
C GLU A 67 6.19 18.27 11.03
N ARG A 68 5.57 19.18 10.26
CA ARG A 68 6.01 20.57 10.22
C ARG A 68 5.63 21.19 11.57
N VAL A 69 6.63 21.31 12.44
CA VAL A 69 6.59 22.11 13.68
C VAL A 69 6.36 23.57 13.34
#